data_AF-A0A9W9RTY5-F1
#
_entry.id   AF-A0A9W9RTY5-F1
#
_cell.length_a   1.000
_cell.length_b   1.000
_cell.length_c   1.000
_cell.angle_alpha   90.00
_cell.angle_beta   90.00
_cell.angle_gamma   90.00
#
_symmetry.space_group_name_H-M   'P 1'
#
loop_
_entity.id
_entity.type
_entity.pdbx_description
1 polymer ?
#
loop_
_entity_poly.entity_id
_entity_poly.type
_entity_poly.pdbx_seq_one_letter_code
_entity_poly.pdbx_strand_id
1 'polypeptide(L)'
;MSHEEDLIDYSDEELQTTTAPATTAAPAAANGDADKQGDLTVTGGRPDKKGSYVGIHSTGFRDFLLKGELLRAITDCGFEHPSEVQQVCIPTSILNVDVLCQAKSGLGKTAVFVLTTLHQLEPVPGECQILVMCHTRELAYQIKNEYARFSKYLPDVKTAVFYGGTPIQKDVELLSNKDTHPNIVVATPGRLNALVRDKKLSLRNVKAFVLDECDKMLDQIDMRRDVQEIFRATPADKQVMMFSATLSQEIRPICKKFMRNPLEVYVDDDTKLTLHGLQQYYIKLDEKEKNRKLNELLDNLEFNQVIIFVKSTQRANELDKLLRECNFPSIAVHSGVSQEERIKRYKEFKEFNKRICVATDVFGRGIDIERINLAINYDLPADADSYLHRVGRAGRFGTKGLSISFVSNEDDEKVLKEIEKRFEVALPEYPEAGVDSTTYMA
;
A
#
# COMPACT_ATOMS: atom_id res chain seq x y z
N MET A 1 46.14 25.72 9.50
CA MET A 1 46.04 24.33 9.97
C MET A 1 44.74 23.80 9.43
N SER A 2 44.86 23.16 8.28
CA SER A 2 43.82 22.49 7.51
C SER A 2 43.46 21.17 8.18
N HIS A 3 42.18 20.89 8.35
CA HIS A 3 41.72 19.52 8.55
C HIS A 3 40.84 19.16 7.36
N GLU A 4 41.37 18.20 6.61
CA GLU A 4 40.84 17.60 5.40
C GLU A 4 39.53 16.86 5.67
N GLU A 5 38.68 16.91 4.65
CA GLU A 5 37.44 16.16 4.51
C GLU A 5 37.79 14.71 4.15
N ASP A 6 37.43 13.75 5.02
CA ASP A 6 37.46 12.32 4.68
C ASP A 6 36.27 11.99 3.75
N LEU A 7 36.52 12.13 2.45
CA LEU A 7 35.74 11.53 1.38
C LEU A 7 36.01 10.02 1.35
N ILE A 8 35.01 9.22 1.72
CA ILE A 8 35.04 7.76 1.52
C ILE A 8 34.44 7.47 0.14
N ASP A 9 35.33 7.13 -0.79
CA ASP A 9 35.05 6.62 -2.14
C ASP A 9 34.71 5.13 -2.04
N TYR A 10 33.61 4.69 -2.67
CA TYR A 10 33.23 3.27 -2.75
C TYR A 10 33.23 2.85 -4.22
N SER A 11 34.28 2.16 -4.63
CA SER A 11 34.37 1.46 -5.90
C SER A 11 33.70 0.09 -5.81
N ASP A 12 32.74 -0.16 -6.70
CA ASP A 12 32.17 -1.48 -6.98
C ASP A 12 33.24 -2.37 -7.65
N GLU A 13 33.62 -3.48 -7.02
CA GLU A 13 34.01 -4.73 -7.67
C GLU A 13 34.31 -5.83 -6.62
N GLU A 14 34.10 -7.08 -7.04
CA GLU A 14 34.39 -8.35 -6.34
C GLU A 14 33.31 -8.95 -5.44
N LEU A 15 32.43 -9.75 -6.06
CA LEU A 15 31.95 -11.00 -5.47
C LEU A 15 31.92 -12.09 -6.56
N GLN A 16 33.06 -12.75 -6.74
CA GLN A 16 33.18 -13.98 -7.51
C GLN A 16 32.58 -15.16 -6.75
N THR A 17 31.79 -15.93 -7.49
CA THR A 17 31.18 -17.20 -7.14
C THR A 17 32.22 -18.27 -6.77
N THR A 18 32.05 -18.92 -5.62
CA THR A 18 32.69 -20.21 -5.33
C THR A 18 31.63 -21.28 -5.06
N THR A 19 31.69 -22.34 -5.87
CA THR A 19 30.88 -23.55 -5.83
C THR A 19 31.56 -24.60 -4.95
N ALA A 20 30.77 -25.35 -4.16
CA ALA A 20 31.17 -26.60 -3.52
C ALA A 20 29.92 -27.46 -3.18
N PRO A 21 30.03 -28.79 -3.08
CA PRO A 21 29.13 -29.69 -3.79
C PRO A 21 28.06 -30.40 -2.96
N ALA A 22 27.13 -31.00 -3.72
CA ALA A 22 25.98 -31.77 -3.32
C ALA A 22 26.24 -32.92 -2.33
N THR A 23 25.31 -33.11 -1.40
CA THR A 23 25.09 -34.39 -0.72
C THR A 23 23.64 -34.84 -0.90
N THR A 24 23.50 -36.08 -1.34
CA THR A 24 22.28 -36.81 -1.65
C THR A 24 21.62 -37.38 -0.39
N ALA A 25 20.30 -37.24 -0.24
CA ALA A 25 19.47 -38.20 0.50
C ALA A 25 18.03 -38.23 -0.06
N ALA A 26 17.52 -39.46 -0.21
CA ALA A 26 16.31 -39.87 -0.92
C ALA A 26 15.05 -39.85 0.01
N PRO A 27 13.83 -40.15 -0.50
CA PRO A 27 12.57 -39.52 -0.09
C PRO A 27 11.84 -40.23 1.07
N ALA A 28 11.01 -39.49 1.80
CA ALA A 28 10.02 -40.06 2.72
C ALA A 28 8.63 -39.42 2.51
N ALA A 29 7.74 -40.28 2.03
CA ALA A 29 6.28 -40.35 2.10
C ALA A 29 5.43 -39.14 2.53
N ALA A 30 4.40 -38.92 1.72
CA ALA A 30 3.21 -38.14 1.97
C ALA A 30 2.41 -38.61 3.20
N ASN A 31 1.83 -37.65 3.93
CA ASN A 31 0.47 -37.71 4.44
C ASN A 31 -0.01 -36.29 4.70
N GLY A 32 -1.17 -35.96 4.14
CA GLY A 32 -1.82 -34.68 4.33
C GLY A 32 -2.45 -34.56 5.72
N ASP A 33 -2.50 -33.33 6.21
CA ASP A 33 -3.63 -32.86 7.01
C ASP A 33 -3.75 -31.35 6.85
N ALA A 34 -4.98 -30.93 6.57
CA ALA A 34 -5.39 -29.56 6.38
C ALA A 34 -5.71 -28.92 7.73
N ASP A 35 -4.96 -27.89 8.11
CA ASP A 35 -5.43 -26.66 8.77
C ASP A 35 -4.21 -25.89 9.29
N LYS A 36 -4.06 -24.64 8.84
CA LYS A 36 -3.46 -23.53 9.60
C LYS A 36 -3.55 -22.23 8.79
N GLN A 37 -4.28 -21.27 9.37
CA GLN A 37 -4.26 -19.86 9.00
C GLN A 37 -2.83 -19.31 9.04
N GLY A 38 -2.57 -18.34 8.16
CA GLY A 38 -1.26 -17.76 7.89
C GLY A 38 -0.54 -17.27 9.14
N ASP A 39 0.77 -17.54 9.19
CA ASP A 39 1.65 -17.18 10.30
C ASP A 39 2.68 -16.17 9.74
N LEU A 40 2.61 -14.93 10.22
CA LEU A 40 3.64 -13.89 10.04
C LEU A 40 4.89 -14.27 10.82
N THR A 41 6.06 -14.12 10.21
CA THR A 41 7.31 -14.39 10.93
C THR A 41 7.81 -13.14 11.65
N VAL A 42 8.05 -13.29 12.94
CA VAL A 42 8.59 -12.25 13.83
C VAL A 42 9.97 -12.70 14.29
N THR A 43 11.02 -11.98 13.88
CA THR A 43 12.39 -12.26 14.33
C THR A 43 12.72 -11.40 15.54
N GLY A 44 12.85 -12.00 16.74
CA GLY A 44 13.21 -11.24 17.95
C GLY A 44 13.06 -11.87 19.35
N GLY A 45 12.67 -13.15 19.52
CA GLY A 45 12.43 -13.76 20.84
C GLY A 45 13.06 -15.15 21.05
N ARG A 46 13.52 -15.46 22.27
CA ARG A 46 14.05 -16.79 22.67
C ARG A 46 12.94 -17.85 22.72
N PRO A 47 13.21 -19.13 22.41
CA PRO A 47 12.20 -20.18 22.42
C PRO A 47 12.03 -20.77 23.83
N ASP A 48 10.84 -20.67 24.41
CA ASP A 48 10.47 -21.44 25.60
C ASP A 48 9.19 -22.28 25.38
N LYS A 49 9.15 -23.38 26.12
CA LYS A 49 8.46 -24.65 25.82
C LYS A 49 6.92 -24.63 25.93
N LYS A 50 6.33 -25.57 25.16
CA LYS A 50 4.93 -26.05 25.13
C LYS A 50 4.22 -26.12 26.48
N GLY A 51 3.00 -25.58 26.54
CA GLY A 51 2.03 -25.87 27.59
C GLY A 51 0.64 -25.25 27.35
N SER A 52 -0.37 -26.12 27.34
CA SER A 52 -1.81 -25.90 27.62
C SER A 52 -2.64 -25.03 26.67
N TYR A 53 -3.56 -25.68 25.95
CA TYR A 53 -4.75 -25.09 25.34
C TYR A 53 -5.55 -24.31 26.41
N VAL A 54 -5.47 -22.99 26.37
CA VAL A 54 -6.41 -22.08 27.04
C VAL A 54 -7.15 -21.35 25.93
N GLY A 55 -8.49 -21.36 26.01
CA GLY A 55 -9.38 -20.88 24.95
C GLY A 55 -8.95 -19.54 24.37
N ILE A 56 -9.02 -19.44 23.04
CA ILE A 56 -8.72 -18.23 22.28
C ILE A 56 -9.66 -17.13 22.78
N HIS A 57 -9.18 -16.30 23.71
CA HIS A 57 -9.68 -14.95 23.83
C HIS A 57 -9.43 -14.33 22.46
N SER A 58 -10.49 -14.02 21.70
CA SER A 58 -10.35 -13.21 20.50
C SER A 58 -9.76 -11.87 20.96
N THR A 59 -8.47 -11.67 20.72
CA THR A 59 -7.77 -10.45 21.11
C THR A 59 -8.44 -9.28 20.40
N GLY A 60 -8.96 -8.33 21.17
CA GLY A 60 -9.65 -7.15 20.66
C GLY A 60 -8.73 -5.95 20.65
N PHE A 61 -9.13 -4.86 19.96
CA PHE A 61 -8.38 -3.59 20.01
C PHE A 61 -8.21 -3.04 21.43
N ARG A 62 -9.06 -3.45 22.38
CA ARG A 62 -8.96 -3.09 23.80
C ARG A 62 -7.70 -3.63 24.47
N ASP A 63 -7.18 -4.76 24.00
CA ASP A 63 -6.00 -5.41 24.57
C ASP A 63 -4.71 -4.64 24.23
N PHE A 64 -4.77 -3.74 23.25
CA PHE A 64 -3.67 -2.84 22.90
C PHE A 64 -3.54 -1.64 23.86
N LEU A 65 -4.45 -1.48 24.82
CA LEU A 65 -4.43 -0.41 25.82
C LEU A 65 -4.39 1.01 25.21
N LEU A 66 -5.09 1.19 24.08
CA LEU A 66 -5.21 2.49 23.40
C LEU A 66 -6.01 3.50 24.22
N LYS A 67 -5.90 4.78 23.84
CA LYS A 67 -6.72 5.88 24.37
C LYS A 67 -8.22 5.55 24.20
N GLY A 68 -9.05 5.88 25.18
CA GLY A 68 -10.49 5.56 25.15
C GLY A 68 -11.21 6.18 23.94
N GLU A 69 -10.78 7.37 23.55
CA GLU A 69 -11.23 8.12 22.37
C GLU A 69 -10.93 7.36 21.07
N LEU A 70 -9.76 6.72 20.98
CA LEU A 70 -9.38 5.90 19.83
C LEU A 70 -10.19 4.62 19.77
N LEU A 71 -10.37 3.92 20.89
CA LEU A 71 -11.21 2.71 20.95
C LEU A 71 -12.65 2.99 20.50
N ARG A 72 -13.19 4.15 20.88
CA ARG A 72 -14.50 4.62 20.40
C ARG A 72 -14.49 4.87 18.89
N ALA A 73 -13.49 5.56 18.37
CA ALA A 73 -13.38 5.83 16.93
C ALA A 73 -13.22 4.55 16.09
N ILE A 74 -12.47 3.57 16.59
CA ILE A 74 -12.31 2.22 15.99
C ILE A 74 -13.68 1.54 15.87
N THR A 75 -14.46 1.56 16.95
CA THR A 75 -15.81 0.97 16.97
C THR A 75 -16.75 1.66 15.97
N ASP A 76 -16.75 3.01 15.92
CA ASP A 76 -17.55 3.79 14.97
C ASP A 76 -17.18 3.49 13.49
N CYS A 77 -15.95 3.06 13.24
CA CYS A 77 -15.48 2.67 11.91
C CYS A 77 -15.86 1.23 11.53
N GLY A 78 -16.52 0.47 12.42
CA GLY A 78 -16.92 -0.92 12.20
C GLY A 78 -15.79 -1.94 12.40
N PHE A 79 -14.69 -1.55 13.04
CA PHE A 79 -13.56 -2.45 13.30
C PHE A 79 -13.83 -3.26 14.57
N GLU A 80 -14.08 -4.55 14.43
CA GLU A 80 -14.38 -5.45 15.55
C GLU A 80 -13.15 -6.23 16.01
N HIS A 81 -12.40 -6.79 15.05
CA HIS A 81 -11.22 -7.61 15.31
C HIS A 81 -9.99 -7.05 14.59
N PRO A 82 -8.83 -6.97 15.28
CA PRO A 82 -7.59 -6.56 14.64
C PRO A 82 -7.10 -7.65 13.68
N SER A 83 -6.59 -7.24 12.51
CA SER A 83 -5.93 -8.16 11.60
C SER A 83 -4.61 -8.67 12.18
N GLU A 84 -4.09 -9.76 11.62
CA GLU A 84 -2.83 -10.38 12.08
C GLU A 84 -1.67 -9.37 12.11
N VAL A 85 -1.52 -8.57 11.04
CA VAL A 85 -0.48 -7.53 10.98
C VAL A 85 -0.68 -6.45 12.05
N GLN A 86 -1.93 -6.14 12.42
CA GLN A 86 -2.22 -5.19 13.48
C GLN A 86 -1.90 -5.76 14.86
N GLN A 87 -2.23 -7.03 15.10
CA GLN A 87 -1.92 -7.74 16.35
C GLN A 87 -0.42 -7.83 16.61
N VAL A 88 0.37 -8.09 15.57
CA VAL A 88 1.83 -8.17 15.68
C VAL A 88 2.46 -6.79 15.83
N CYS A 89 2.06 -5.82 15.00
CA CYS A 89 2.76 -4.54 14.94
C CYS A 89 2.33 -3.56 16.04
N ILE A 90 1.04 -3.38 16.30
CA ILE A 90 0.55 -2.28 17.17
C ILE A 90 1.15 -2.31 18.58
N PRO A 91 1.16 -3.45 19.31
CA PRO A 91 1.68 -3.48 20.68
C PRO A 91 3.13 -3.01 20.79
N THR A 92 3.98 -3.46 19.86
CA THR A 92 5.41 -3.11 19.82
C THR A 92 5.62 -1.67 19.33
N SER A 93 4.83 -1.25 18.33
CA SER A 93 4.94 0.08 17.75
C SER A 93 4.60 1.17 18.77
N ILE A 94 3.64 0.94 19.66
CA ILE A 94 3.27 1.90 20.73
C ILE A 94 4.46 2.22 21.64
N LEU A 95 5.40 1.30 21.82
CA LEU A 95 6.62 1.47 22.63
C LEU A 95 7.73 2.29 21.94
N ASN A 96 7.43 2.95 20.81
CA ASN A 96 8.36 3.73 19.98
C ASN A 96 9.47 2.90 19.30
N VAL A 97 9.26 1.59 19.14
CA VAL A 97 10.17 0.72 18.40
C VAL A 97 9.99 0.96 16.90
N ASP A 98 11.09 1.08 16.14
CA ASP A 98 11.03 1.19 14.68
C ASP A 98 10.37 -0.05 14.06
N VAL A 99 9.71 0.10 12.92
CA VAL A 99 8.98 -1.00 12.28
C VAL A 99 9.27 -1.07 10.79
N LEU A 100 9.70 -2.24 10.32
CA LEU A 100 9.73 -2.58 8.91
C LEU A 100 8.72 -3.72 8.67
N CYS A 101 7.59 -3.39 8.05
CA CYS A 101 6.47 -4.30 7.92
C CYS A 101 6.13 -4.60 6.46
N GLN A 102 6.23 -5.88 6.10
CA GLN A 102 5.64 -6.46 4.90
C GLN A 102 4.33 -7.17 5.27
N ALA A 103 3.23 -6.81 4.62
CA ALA A 103 1.97 -7.56 4.72
C ALA A 103 1.14 -7.40 3.46
N LYS A 104 0.26 -8.37 3.15
CA LYS A 104 -0.53 -8.38 1.91
C LYS A 104 -1.34 -7.07 1.73
N SER A 105 -1.72 -6.77 0.47
CA SER A 105 -2.61 -5.65 0.18
C SER A 105 -3.94 -5.82 0.92
N GLY A 106 -4.50 -4.72 1.41
CA GLY A 106 -5.83 -4.73 2.04
C GLY A 106 -5.93 -5.37 3.43
N LEU A 107 -4.83 -5.75 4.09
CA LEU A 107 -4.85 -6.29 5.47
C LEU A 107 -4.76 -5.22 6.59
N GLY A 108 -4.97 -3.95 6.25
CA GLY A 108 -5.06 -2.88 7.25
C GLY A 108 -3.72 -2.34 7.79
N LYS A 109 -2.65 -2.36 6.97
CA LYS A 109 -1.35 -1.71 7.30
C LYS A 109 -1.52 -0.24 7.70
N THR A 110 -2.41 0.49 7.04
CA THR A 110 -2.69 1.90 7.34
C THR A 110 -3.14 2.11 8.79
N ALA A 111 -4.02 1.25 9.31
CA ALA A 111 -4.50 1.37 10.68
C ALA A 111 -3.37 1.16 11.72
N VAL A 112 -2.33 0.39 11.39
CA VAL A 112 -1.18 0.17 12.29
C VAL A 112 -0.53 1.50 12.66
N PHE A 113 -0.03 2.24 11.67
CA PHE A 113 0.67 3.49 11.95
C PHE A 113 -0.27 4.63 12.34
N VAL A 114 -1.51 4.66 11.83
CA VAL A 114 -2.48 5.69 12.21
C VAL A 114 -2.84 5.57 13.70
N LEU A 115 -3.21 4.37 14.16
CA LEU A 115 -3.60 4.15 15.56
C LEU A 115 -2.41 4.31 16.51
N THR A 116 -1.24 3.78 16.14
CA THR A 116 -0.02 3.89 16.94
C THR A 116 0.36 5.35 17.15
N THR A 117 0.49 6.11 16.06
CA THR A 117 0.96 7.50 16.15
C THR A 117 -0.06 8.40 16.83
N LEU A 118 -1.37 8.21 16.59
CA LEU A 118 -2.41 8.94 17.33
C LEU A 118 -2.39 8.63 18.83
N HIS A 119 -2.09 7.39 19.21
CA HIS A 119 -1.99 7.01 20.62
C HIS A 119 -0.81 7.70 21.30
N GLN A 120 0.36 7.74 20.64
CA GLN A 120 1.57 8.40 21.14
C GLN A 120 1.52 9.93 21.07
N LEU A 121 0.63 10.48 20.25
CA LEU A 121 0.55 11.93 20.03
C LEU A 121 0.00 12.64 21.26
N GLU A 122 0.79 13.58 21.75
CA GLU A 122 0.37 14.66 22.65
C GLU A 122 0.46 15.98 21.88
N PRO A 123 -0.67 16.53 21.37
CA PRO A 123 -0.66 17.66 20.45
C PRO A 123 -0.06 18.92 21.07
N VAL A 124 0.93 19.51 20.39
CA VAL A 124 1.48 20.83 20.74
C VAL A 124 1.08 21.85 19.65
N PRO A 125 0.38 22.95 20.00
CA PRO A 125 -0.02 23.96 19.02
C PRO A 125 1.16 24.54 18.25
N GLY A 126 1.08 24.51 16.91
CA GLY A 126 2.14 25.03 16.05
C GLY A 126 3.32 24.09 15.82
N GLU A 127 3.25 22.84 16.27
CA GLU A 127 4.31 21.85 16.07
C GLU A 127 3.84 20.65 15.25
N CYS A 128 4.62 20.30 14.23
CA CYS A 128 4.46 19.04 13.50
C CYS A 128 5.23 17.94 14.22
N GLN A 129 4.52 16.90 14.67
CA GLN A 129 5.07 15.80 15.47
C GLN A 129 5.04 14.46 14.73
N ILE A 130 4.14 14.29 13.77
CA ILE A 130 4.03 13.07 12.97
C ILE A 130 4.13 13.44 11.49
N LEU A 131 5.02 12.73 10.79
CA LEU A 131 5.18 12.87 9.37
C LEU A 131 4.92 11.53 8.67
N VAL A 132 4.04 11.55 7.68
CA VAL A 132 3.71 10.38 6.85
C VAL A 132 3.94 10.73 5.38
N MET A 133 4.69 9.89 4.68
CA MET A 133 4.88 10.02 3.23
C MET A 133 4.38 8.81 2.48
N CYS A 134 3.91 9.06 1.26
CA CYS A 134 3.53 8.04 0.29
C CYS A 134 3.79 8.54 -1.14
N HIS A 135 3.78 7.62 -2.11
CA HIS A 135 4.22 7.90 -3.48
C HIS A 135 3.16 8.58 -4.37
N THR A 136 1.86 8.48 -4.06
CA THR A 136 0.79 9.13 -4.84
C THR A 136 -0.01 10.14 -4.04
N ARG A 137 -0.62 11.10 -4.75
CA ARG A 137 -1.36 12.23 -4.17
C ARG A 137 -2.70 11.77 -3.58
N GLU A 138 -3.38 10.85 -4.24
CA GLU A 138 -4.66 10.31 -3.80
C GLU A 138 -4.49 9.38 -2.60
N LEU A 139 -3.39 8.62 -2.53
CA LEU A 139 -3.05 7.87 -1.33
C LEU A 139 -2.79 8.80 -0.14
N ALA A 140 -2.07 9.91 -0.34
CA ALA A 140 -1.85 10.90 0.71
C ALA A 140 -3.17 11.48 1.22
N TYR A 141 -4.09 11.81 0.30
CA TYR A 141 -5.43 12.28 0.64
C TYR A 141 -6.23 11.24 1.44
N GLN A 142 -6.15 9.97 1.03
CA GLN A 142 -6.80 8.86 1.72
C GLN A 142 -6.25 8.67 3.14
N ILE A 143 -4.93 8.60 3.31
CA ILE A 143 -4.28 8.43 4.62
C ILE A 143 -4.65 9.60 5.55
N LYS A 144 -4.66 10.84 5.06
CA LYS A 144 -5.11 12.00 5.86
C LYS A 144 -6.56 11.85 6.33
N ASN A 145 -7.43 11.28 5.51
CA ASN A 145 -8.82 11.03 5.90
C ASN A 145 -8.94 9.88 6.89
N GLU A 146 -8.09 8.85 6.82
CA GLU A 146 -8.01 7.82 7.87
C GLU A 146 -7.60 8.43 9.21
N TYR A 147 -6.59 9.30 9.24
CA TYR A 147 -6.27 10.05 10.45
C TYR A 147 -7.49 10.83 10.98
N ALA A 148 -8.21 11.54 10.11
CA ALA A 148 -9.40 12.30 10.52
C ALA A 148 -10.53 11.41 11.06
N ARG A 149 -10.71 10.19 10.51
CA ARG A 149 -11.68 9.20 11.01
C ARG A 149 -11.32 8.73 12.41
N PHE A 150 -10.07 8.33 12.62
CA PHE A 150 -9.62 7.80 13.91
C PHE A 150 -9.40 8.90 14.95
N SER A 151 -9.13 10.14 14.55
CA SER A 151 -9.01 11.30 15.44
C SER A 151 -10.35 12.01 15.72
N LYS A 152 -11.49 11.42 15.33
CA LYS A 152 -12.84 12.02 15.48
C LYS A 152 -13.14 12.55 16.90
N TYR A 153 -12.61 11.89 17.92
CA TYR A 153 -12.81 12.24 19.32
C TYR A 153 -11.56 12.88 19.98
N LEU A 154 -10.59 13.32 19.18
CA LEU A 154 -9.37 14.00 19.60
C LEU A 154 -9.35 15.43 19.01
N PRO A 155 -10.10 16.39 19.58
CA PRO A 155 -10.36 17.69 18.94
C PRO A 155 -9.11 18.56 18.77
N ASP A 156 -8.08 18.34 19.59
CA ASP A 156 -6.82 19.08 19.52
C ASP A 156 -5.89 18.60 18.40
N VAL A 157 -6.16 17.43 17.82
CA VAL A 157 -5.36 16.85 16.75
C VAL A 157 -5.69 17.52 15.42
N LYS A 158 -4.70 18.15 14.82
CA LYS A 158 -4.81 18.78 13.50
C LYS A 158 -4.02 18.02 12.46
N THR A 159 -4.66 17.71 11.34
CA THR A 159 -4.05 16.95 10.24
C THR A 159 -4.15 17.69 8.92
N ALA A 160 -3.06 17.71 8.15
CA ALA A 160 -3.01 18.32 6.83
C ALA A 160 -2.39 17.37 5.81
N VAL A 161 -2.73 17.58 4.54
CA VAL A 161 -2.16 16.84 3.41
C VAL A 161 -1.52 17.79 2.41
N PHE A 162 -0.30 17.47 1.94
CA PHE A 162 0.41 18.29 0.96
C PHE A 162 0.90 17.47 -0.23
N TYR A 163 0.55 17.92 -1.44
CA TYR A 163 0.99 17.29 -2.68
C TYR A 163 1.07 18.31 -3.82
N GLY A 164 1.75 17.93 -4.92
CA GLY A 164 1.84 18.76 -6.11
C GLY A 164 0.51 18.96 -6.86
N GLY A 165 0.47 19.93 -7.78
CA GLY A 165 -0.70 20.22 -8.61
C GLY A 165 -1.69 21.23 -8.01
N THR A 166 -1.41 21.76 -6.82
CA THR A 166 -2.11 22.90 -6.20
C THR A 166 -1.13 24.06 -5.97
N PRO A 167 -1.58 25.33 -5.89
CA PRO A 167 -0.70 26.45 -5.54
C PRO A 167 -0.08 26.27 -4.15
N ILE A 168 1.26 26.35 -4.04
CA ILE A 168 1.97 26.15 -2.77
C ILE A 168 1.65 27.23 -1.73
N GLN A 169 1.24 28.43 -2.17
CA GLN A 169 0.86 29.53 -1.29
C GLN A 169 -0.28 29.15 -0.34
N LYS A 170 -1.24 28.33 -0.79
CA LYS A 170 -2.32 27.83 0.07
C LYS A 170 -1.80 26.97 1.21
N ASP A 171 -0.78 26.14 0.94
CA ASP A 171 -0.14 25.32 1.96
C ASP A 171 0.63 26.20 2.96
N VAL A 172 1.32 27.23 2.46
CA VAL A 172 2.04 28.20 3.31
C VAL A 172 1.10 28.97 4.22
N GLU A 173 -0.05 29.41 3.72
CA GLU A 173 -1.08 30.09 4.52
C GLU A 173 -1.60 29.18 5.64
N LEU A 174 -1.92 27.92 5.31
CA LEU A 174 -2.37 26.92 6.29
C LEU A 174 -1.31 26.67 7.38
N LEU A 175 -0.04 26.54 6.98
CA LEU A 175 1.08 26.33 7.91
C LEU A 175 1.40 27.57 8.76
N SER A 176 1.16 28.78 8.24
CA SER A 176 1.47 30.02 8.95
C SER A 176 0.45 30.34 10.04
N ASN A 177 -0.76 29.80 9.95
CA ASN A 177 -1.82 30.00 10.93
C ASN A 177 -1.71 28.95 12.05
N LYS A 178 -1.51 29.40 13.30
CA LYS A 178 -1.38 28.55 14.49
C LYS A 178 -2.62 27.69 14.75
N ASP A 179 -3.80 28.18 14.38
CA ASP A 179 -5.06 27.46 14.58
C ASP A 179 -5.24 26.32 13.57
N THR A 180 -4.61 26.41 12.40
CA THR A 180 -4.66 25.36 11.37
C THR A 180 -3.36 24.56 11.26
N HIS A 181 -2.29 24.97 11.96
CA HIS A 181 -1.01 24.30 11.90
C HIS A 181 -1.17 22.83 12.31
N PRO A 182 -0.80 21.88 11.43
CA PRO A 182 -1.02 20.46 11.67
C PRO A 182 -0.01 19.88 12.67
N ASN A 183 -0.47 18.98 13.52
CA ASN A 183 0.38 18.07 14.30
C ASN A 183 0.83 16.87 13.45
N ILE A 184 -0.01 16.49 12.49
CA ILE A 184 0.19 15.36 11.60
C ILE A 184 0.21 15.85 10.16
N VAL A 185 1.32 15.65 9.48
CA VAL A 185 1.48 15.98 8.06
C VAL A 185 1.55 14.69 7.25
N VAL A 186 0.65 14.56 6.27
CA VAL A 186 0.69 13.51 5.25
C VAL A 186 1.08 14.14 3.92
N ALA A 187 2.07 13.63 3.20
CA ALA A 187 2.51 14.30 1.98
C ALA A 187 3.18 13.39 0.94
N THR A 188 3.22 13.88 -0.30
CA THR A 188 4.13 13.32 -1.32
C THR A 188 5.52 13.97 -1.22
N PRO A 189 6.63 13.23 -1.42
CA PRO A 189 7.99 13.72 -1.18
C PRO A 189 8.30 15.09 -1.81
N GLY A 190 8.04 15.28 -3.10
CA GLY A 190 8.42 16.53 -3.79
C GLY A 190 7.79 17.81 -3.23
N ARG A 191 6.49 17.79 -2.88
CA ARG A 191 5.84 18.98 -2.27
C ARG A 191 6.35 19.21 -0.85
N LEU A 192 6.52 18.14 -0.08
CA LEU A 192 7.02 18.25 1.28
C LEU A 192 8.45 18.79 1.31
N ASN A 193 9.32 18.29 0.45
CA ASN A 193 10.70 18.75 0.35
C ASN A 193 10.77 20.24 0.00
N ALA A 194 9.92 20.72 -0.91
CA ALA A 194 9.80 22.15 -1.21
C ALA A 194 9.41 22.99 0.02
N LEU A 195 8.41 22.56 0.79
CA LEU A 195 7.97 23.25 2.01
C LEU A 195 9.06 23.30 3.09
N VAL A 196 9.83 22.22 3.24
CA VAL A 196 10.94 22.11 4.21
C VAL A 196 12.11 22.97 3.78
N ARG A 197 12.55 22.85 2.52
CA ARG A 197 13.67 23.61 1.95
C ARG A 197 13.43 25.13 2.03
N ASP A 198 12.21 25.55 1.74
CA ASP A 198 11.82 26.97 1.78
C ASP A 198 11.45 27.45 3.21
N LYS A 199 11.70 26.61 4.23
CA LYS A 199 11.49 26.86 5.65
C LYS A 199 10.05 27.27 6.00
N LYS A 200 9.08 26.74 5.25
CA LYS A 200 7.64 26.96 5.48
C LYS A 200 7.06 25.93 6.46
N LEU A 201 7.69 24.76 6.55
CA LEU A 201 7.38 23.73 7.53
C LEU A 201 8.65 23.39 8.32
N SER A 202 8.57 23.49 9.66
CA SER A 202 9.62 23.01 10.55
C SER A 202 9.36 21.55 10.93
N LEU A 203 10.38 20.70 10.77
CA LEU A 203 10.32 19.28 11.13
C LEU A 203 11.13 18.94 12.40
N ARG A 204 11.57 19.95 13.15
CA ARG A 204 12.45 19.79 14.32
C ARG A 204 11.80 19.07 15.50
N ASN A 205 10.48 18.95 15.52
CA ASN A 205 9.73 18.33 16.61
C ASN A 205 9.07 17.00 16.19
N VAL A 206 9.44 16.46 15.02
CA VAL A 206 8.93 15.18 14.53
C VAL A 206 9.40 14.05 15.45
N LYS A 207 8.44 13.31 16.00
CA LYS A 207 8.62 12.14 16.87
C LYS A 207 8.37 10.81 16.13
N ALA A 208 7.54 10.83 15.09
CA ALA A 208 7.26 9.66 14.26
C ALA A 208 7.39 9.99 12.77
N PHE A 209 8.11 9.14 12.04
CA PHE A 209 8.36 9.25 10.61
C PHE A 209 7.91 7.98 9.90
N VAL A 210 6.90 8.09 9.04
CA VAL A 210 6.25 6.94 8.41
C VAL A 210 6.40 6.99 6.89
N LEU A 211 6.80 5.87 6.28
CA LEU A 211 6.77 5.66 4.83
C LEU A 211 5.78 4.54 4.48
N ASP A 212 4.70 4.87 3.79
CA ASP A 212 3.77 3.89 3.22
C ASP A 212 4.08 3.66 1.74
N GLU A 213 4.06 2.39 1.31
CA GLU A 213 4.60 1.95 0.01
C GLU A 213 6.08 2.34 -0.13
N CYS A 214 6.86 2.04 0.92
CA CYS A 214 8.25 2.48 1.06
C CYS A 214 9.18 1.93 -0.03
N ASP A 215 8.90 0.75 -0.57
CA ASP A 215 9.63 0.16 -1.68
C ASP A 215 9.63 1.09 -2.88
N LYS A 216 8.46 1.56 -3.33
CA LYS A 216 8.37 2.45 -4.49
C LYS A 216 8.98 3.82 -4.24
N MET A 217 8.89 4.35 -3.03
CA MET A 217 9.50 5.64 -2.71
C MET A 217 11.03 5.58 -2.67
N LEU A 218 11.60 4.46 -2.18
CA LEU A 218 13.05 4.32 -2.00
C LEU A 218 13.75 3.72 -3.23
N ASP A 219 13.01 3.06 -4.11
CA ASP A 219 13.51 2.55 -5.40
C ASP A 219 13.72 3.68 -6.43
N GLN A 220 12.80 4.65 -6.49
CA GLN A 220 12.92 5.79 -7.40
C GLN A 220 13.92 6.84 -6.88
N ILE A 221 14.97 7.08 -7.65
CA ILE A 221 16.11 7.95 -7.27
C ILE A 221 15.65 9.35 -6.82
N ASP A 222 14.77 10.01 -7.58
CA ASP A 222 14.33 11.37 -7.26
C ASP A 222 13.52 11.41 -5.95
N MET A 223 12.57 10.49 -5.77
CA MET A 223 11.79 10.39 -4.53
C MET A 223 12.68 10.02 -3.34
N ARG A 224 13.62 9.09 -3.53
CA ARG A 224 14.58 8.71 -2.49
C ARG A 224 15.42 9.90 -2.04
N ARG A 225 15.88 10.74 -2.97
CA ARG A 225 16.65 11.95 -2.64
C ARG A 225 15.83 12.92 -1.81
N ASP A 226 14.59 13.20 -2.23
CA ASP A 226 13.66 14.06 -1.50
C ASP A 226 13.39 13.50 -0.09
N VAL A 227 13.08 12.21 0.03
CA VAL A 227 12.86 11.53 1.31
C VAL A 227 14.07 11.65 2.24
N GLN A 228 15.29 11.48 1.73
CA GLN A 228 16.52 11.62 2.51
C GLN A 228 16.78 13.07 2.96
N GLU A 229 16.51 14.07 2.11
CA GLU A 229 16.59 15.49 2.48
C GLU A 229 15.61 15.83 3.61
N ILE A 230 14.37 15.37 3.49
CA ILE A 230 13.32 15.54 4.52
C ILE A 230 13.72 14.82 5.81
N PHE A 231 14.20 13.58 5.73
CA PHE A 231 14.62 12.79 6.89
C PHE A 231 15.75 13.49 7.66
N ARG A 232 16.73 14.08 6.96
CA ARG A 232 17.83 14.85 7.59
C ARG A 232 17.36 16.13 8.27
N ALA A 233 16.19 16.67 7.93
CA ALA A 233 15.61 17.84 8.58
C ALA A 233 14.84 17.51 9.88
N THR A 234 14.72 16.23 10.23
CA THR A 234 14.04 15.74 11.45
C THR A 234 15.06 15.37 12.54
N PRO A 235 14.64 15.29 13.82
CA PRO A 235 15.49 14.76 14.89
C PRO A 235 16.08 13.39 14.59
N ALA A 236 17.28 13.13 15.12
CA ALA A 236 17.89 11.81 15.03
C ALA A 236 17.16 10.80 15.92
N ASP A 237 16.62 11.23 17.06
CA ASP A 237 15.82 10.41 17.98
C ASP A 237 14.33 10.57 17.67
N LYS A 238 13.78 9.59 16.94
CA LYS A 238 12.39 9.51 16.52
C LYS A 238 12.09 8.06 16.12
N GLN A 239 10.83 7.66 16.20
CA GLN A 239 10.38 6.38 15.67
C GLN A 239 10.27 6.45 14.14
N VAL A 240 10.75 5.41 13.45
CA VAL A 240 10.64 5.23 12.00
C VAL A 240 9.84 3.98 11.69
N MET A 241 8.76 4.12 10.91
CA MET A 241 7.93 3.00 10.49
C MET A 241 7.81 2.96 8.97
N MET A 242 7.98 1.78 8.38
CA MET A 242 7.87 1.58 6.93
C MET A 242 6.97 0.39 6.62
N PHE A 243 6.10 0.58 5.64
CA PHE A 243 5.09 -0.39 5.25
C PHE A 243 5.11 -0.60 3.73
N SER A 244 5.04 -1.87 3.30
CA SER A 244 4.75 -2.22 1.91
C SER A 244 4.11 -3.60 1.82
N ALA A 245 3.48 -3.91 0.68
CA ALA A 245 3.12 -5.30 0.36
C ALA A 245 4.30 -6.08 -0.24
N THR A 246 5.28 -5.37 -0.81
CA THR A 246 6.38 -5.95 -1.58
C THR A 246 7.70 -5.40 -1.03
N LEU A 247 8.45 -6.24 -0.30
CA LEU A 247 9.79 -5.90 0.21
C LEU A 247 10.80 -6.95 -0.26
N SER A 248 11.41 -6.70 -1.42
CA SER A 248 12.49 -7.52 -1.99
C SER A 248 13.73 -7.56 -1.08
N GLN A 249 14.59 -8.56 -1.27
CA GLN A 249 15.85 -8.65 -0.49
C GLN A 249 16.79 -7.47 -0.75
N GLU A 250 16.67 -6.81 -1.90
CA GLU A 250 17.48 -5.64 -2.28
C GLU A 250 17.00 -4.34 -1.58
N ILE A 251 15.69 -4.17 -1.41
CA ILE A 251 15.13 -2.96 -0.81
C ILE A 251 15.18 -2.96 0.72
N ARG A 252 15.18 -4.14 1.36
CA ARG A 252 15.24 -4.30 2.83
C ARG A 252 16.48 -3.61 3.43
N PRO A 253 17.72 -3.83 2.96
CA PRO A 253 18.90 -3.11 3.45
C PRO A 253 18.80 -1.59 3.31
N ILE A 254 18.17 -1.10 2.24
CA ILE A 254 17.98 0.34 2.01
C ILE A 254 17.03 0.92 3.07
N CYS A 255 15.94 0.23 3.37
CA CYS A 255 14.99 0.63 4.43
C CYS A 255 15.66 0.68 5.80
N LYS A 256 16.46 -0.34 6.14
CA LYS A 256 17.13 -0.45 7.45
C LYS A 256 18.12 0.69 7.73
N LYS A 257 18.67 1.34 6.70
CA LYS A 257 19.56 2.51 6.87
C LYS A 257 18.88 3.72 7.53
N PHE A 258 17.53 3.76 7.55
CA PHE A 258 16.77 4.80 8.23
C PHE A 258 16.41 4.45 9.67
N MET A 259 16.64 3.20 10.10
CA MET A 259 16.07 2.62 11.32
C MET A 259 17.14 2.24 12.36
N ARG A 260 16.69 2.02 13.59
CA ARG A 260 17.50 1.53 14.71
C ARG A 260 16.82 0.33 15.37
N ASN A 261 17.39 -0.86 15.20
CA ASN A 261 16.88 -2.12 15.74
C ASN A 261 15.36 -2.30 15.54
N PRO A 262 14.88 -2.27 14.28
CA PRO A 262 13.45 -2.33 14.01
C PRO A 262 12.85 -3.69 14.35
N LEU A 263 11.58 -3.70 14.74
CA LEU A 263 10.72 -4.87 14.57
C LEU A 263 10.59 -5.13 13.06
N GLU A 264 11.01 -6.32 12.64
CA GLU A 264 10.91 -6.76 11.26
C GLU A 264 9.81 -7.80 11.14
N VAL A 265 8.78 -7.48 10.36
CA VAL A 265 7.67 -8.37 10.05
C VAL A 265 7.71 -8.65 8.57
N TYR A 266 7.98 -9.90 8.20
CA TYR A 266 8.02 -10.33 6.80
C TYR A 266 6.97 -11.39 6.50
N VAL A 267 6.63 -11.48 5.22
CA VAL A 267 5.95 -12.64 4.65
C VAL A 267 7.06 -13.49 4.05
N ASP A 268 7.58 -14.46 4.81
CA ASP A 268 8.76 -15.26 4.42
C ASP A 268 8.52 -16.20 3.23
N ASP A 269 7.26 -16.40 2.86
CA ASP A 269 6.86 -17.26 1.77
C ASP A 269 6.02 -16.46 0.79
N ASP A 270 6.61 -16.10 -0.34
CA ASP A 270 5.96 -15.28 -1.35
C ASP A 270 4.73 -15.96 -1.98
N THR A 271 4.62 -17.30 -1.87
CA THR A 271 3.39 -18.03 -2.23
C THR A 271 2.22 -17.61 -1.35
N LYS A 272 2.50 -17.16 -0.12
CA LYS A 272 1.50 -16.58 0.79
C LYS A 272 1.15 -15.15 0.41
N LEU A 273 1.76 -14.48 -0.57
CA LEU A 273 1.25 -13.19 -1.05
C LEU A 273 -0.02 -13.35 -1.90
N THR A 274 -0.39 -14.58 -2.27
CA THR A 274 -1.68 -14.87 -2.91
C THR A 274 -2.83 -14.33 -2.07
N LEU A 275 -3.73 -13.60 -2.74
CA LEU A 275 -4.89 -12.96 -2.15
C LEU A 275 -6.00 -14.02 -2.06
N HIS A 276 -6.10 -14.71 -0.91
CA HIS A 276 -7.20 -15.63 -0.66
C HIS A 276 -8.54 -14.90 -0.82
N GLY A 277 -9.46 -15.47 -1.60
CA GLY A 277 -10.74 -14.84 -1.95
C GLY A 277 -10.72 -14.06 -3.27
N LEU A 278 -9.54 -13.79 -3.85
CA LEU A 278 -9.43 -13.19 -5.18
C LEU A 278 -9.23 -14.27 -6.25
N GLN A 279 -10.23 -14.44 -7.10
CA GLN A 279 -10.11 -15.25 -8.31
C GLN A 279 -9.35 -14.49 -9.38
N GLN A 280 -8.45 -15.16 -10.08
CA GLN A 280 -7.59 -14.54 -11.07
C GLN A 280 -7.63 -15.33 -12.37
N TYR A 281 -7.91 -14.65 -13.48
CA TYR A 281 -7.95 -15.23 -14.80
C TYR A 281 -7.18 -14.37 -15.80
N TYR A 282 -6.72 -14.98 -16.88
CA TYR A 282 -6.25 -14.25 -18.06
C TYR A 282 -7.13 -14.55 -19.29
N ILE A 283 -7.14 -13.65 -20.26
CA ILE A 283 -7.72 -13.87 -21.59
C ILE A 283 -6.64 -13.58 -22.62
N LYS A 284 -6.41 -14.50 -23.55
CA LYS A 284 -5.53 -14.27 -24.69
C LYS A 284 -6.35 -13.73 -25.86
N LEU A 285 -5.99 -12.57 -26.38
CA LEU A 285 -6.70 -11.91 -27.48
C LEU A 285 -5.83 -10.90 -28.22
N ASP A 286 -6.21 -10.56 -29.45
CA ASP A 286 -5.54 -9.48 -30.17
C ASP A 286 -5.91 -8.11 -29.58
N GLU A 287 -5.01 -7.12 -29.72
CA GLU A 287 -5.23 -5.75 -29.23
C GLU A 287 -6.52 -5.10 -29.75
N LYS A 288 -6.88 -5.39 -31.01
CA LYS A 288 -8.11 -4.89 -31.66
C LYS A 288 -9.39 -5.44 -31.03
N GLU A 289 -9.31 -6.56 -30.30
CA GLU A 289 -10.46 -7.26 -29.74
C GLU A 289 -10.78 -6.82 -28.30
N LYS A 290 -9.84 -6.13 -27.64
CA LYS A 290 -9.96 -5.76 -26.22
C LYS A 290 -11.19 -4.92 -25.91
N ASN A 291 -11.52 -3.93 -26.74
CA ASN A 291 -12.71 -3.10 -26.55
C ASN A 291 -13.99 -3.95 -26.56
N ARG A 292 -14.13 -4.84 -27.55
CA ARG A 292 -15.29 -5.72 -27.67
C ARG A 292 -15.39 -6.68 -26.48
N LYS A 293 -14.26 -7.30 -26.12
CA LYS A 293 -14.23 -8.26 -25.00
C LYS A 293 -14.50 -7.58 -23.66
N LEU A 294 -14.00 -6.36 -23.45
CA LEU A 294 -14.28 -5.60 -22.23
C LEU A 294 -15.77 -5.30 -22.09
N ASN A 295 -16.43 -4.82 -23.16
CA ASN A 295 -17.87 -4.55 -23.12
C ASN A 295 -18.66 -5.83 -22.78
N GLU A 296 -18.33 -6.95 -23.41
CA GLU A 296 -18.93 -8.26 -23.11
C GLU A 296 -18.74 -8.65 -21.63
N LEU A 297 -17.55 -8.45 -21.06
CA LEU A 297 -17.30 -8.73 -19.65
C LEU A 297 -18.11 -7.80 -18.73
N LEU A 298 -18.24 -6.52 -19.07
CA LEU A 298 -18.99 -5.55 -18.26
C LEU A 298 -20.51 -5.77 -18.32
N ASP A 299 -21.03 -6.33 -19.41
CA ASP A 299 -22.44 -6.70 -19.55
C ASP A 299 -22.77 -8.01 -18.82
N ASN A 300 -21.85 -8.99 -18.87
CA ASN A 300 -22.12 -10.35 -18.37
C ASN A 300 -21.72 -10.57 -16.90
N LEU A 301 -20.71 -9.87 -16.40
CA LEU A 301 -20.25 -10.04 -15.01
C LEU A 301 -21.08 -9.20 -14.05
N GLU A 302 -21.44 -9.79 -12.92
CA GLU A 302 -22.05 -9.06 -11.81
C GLU A 302 -20.94 -8.43 -10.95
N PHE A 303 -20.90 -7.12 -10.81
CA PHE A 303 -19.90 -6.46 -9.96
C PHE A 303 -20.49 -5.24 -9.24
N ASN A 304 -19.91 -4.86 -8.10
CA ASN A 304 -20.30 -3.63 -7.40
C ASN A 304 -19.64 -2.42 -8.07
N GLN A 305 -18.30 -2.35 -8.00
CA GLN A 305 -17.46 -1.42 -8.75
C GLN A 305 -16.30 -2.16 -9.41
N VAL A 306 -15.90 -1.66 -10.56
CA VAL A 306 -14.75 -2.16 -11.33
C VAL A 306 -13.70 -1.09 -11.53
N ILE A 307 -12.44 -1.48 -11.38
CA ILE A 307 -11.28 -0.70 -11.80
C ILE A 307 -10.62 -1.36 -13.01
N ILE A 308 -10.34 -0.56 -14.03
CA ILE A 308 -9.76 -1.00 -15.30
C ILE A 308 -8.41 -0.31 -15.47
N PHE A 309 -7.33 -1.09 -15.47
CA PHE A 309 -5.98 -0.57 -15.58
C PHE A 309 -5.50 -0.53 -17.03
N VAL A 310 -4.99 0.64 -17.43
CA VAL A 310 -4.41 0.89 -18.76
C VAL A 310 -2.99 1.45 -18.63
N LYS A 311 -2.16 1.24 -19.66
CA LYS A 311 -0.74 1.61 -19.62
C LYS A 311 -0.44 3.08 -19.92
N SER A 312 -1.40 3.86 -20.44
CA SER A 312 -1.16 5.26 -20.80
C SER A 312 -2.37 6.17 -20.54
N THR A 313 -2.08 7.46 -20.35
CA THR A 313 -3.08 8.51 -20.13
C THR A 313 -4.00 8.69 -21.34
N GLN A 314 -3.45 8.59 -22.56
CA GLN A 314 -4.23 8.68 -23.80
C GLN A 314 -5.25 7.54 -23.87
N ARG A 315 -4.80 6.30 -23.63
CA ARG A 315 -5.68 5.12 -23.62
C ARG A 315 -6.76 5.22 -22.54
N ALA A 316 -6.44 5.76 -21.37
CA ALA A 316 -7.42 5.99 -20.31
C ALA A 316 -8.56 6.92 -20.78
N ASN A 317 -8.24 7.99 -21.49
CA ASN A 317 -9.24 8.93 -22.00
C ASN A 317 -10.08 8.33 -23.13
N GLU A 318 -9.45 7.66 -24.09
CA GLU A 318 -10.16 7.05 -25.21
C GLU A 318 -11.08 5.91 -24.74
N LEU A 319 -10.61 5.08 -23.80
CA LEU A 319 -11.41 4.00 -23.24
C LEU A 319 -12.60 4.54 -22.43
N ASP A 320 -12.38 5.52 -21.57
CA ASP A 320 -13.47 6.17 -20.81
C ASP A 320 -14.51 6.83 -21.73
N LYS A 321 -14.06 7.46 -22.82
CA LYS A 321 -14.95 8.03 -23.83
C LYS A 321 -15.80 6.94 -24.48
N LEU A 322 -15.17 5.86 -24.94
CA LEU A 322 -15.85 4.74 -25.58
C LEU A 322 -16.87 4.07 -24.63
N LEU A 323 -16.49 3.83 -23.38
CA LEU A 323 -17.39 3.27 -22.37
C LEU A 323 -18.62 4.16 -22.17
N ARG A 324 -18.44 5.48 -22.04
CA ARG A 324 -19.55 6.43 -21.93
C ARG A 324 -20.45 6.46 -23.16
N GLU A 325 -19.89 6.34 -24.36
CA GLU A 325 -20.65 6.23 -25.62
C GLU A 325 -21.45 4.92 -25.70
N CYS A 326 -20.94 3.84 -25.11
CA CYS A 326 -21.62 2.56 -24.97
C CYS A 326 -22.59 2.48 -23.77
N ASN A 327 -22.96 3.62 -23.16
CA ASN A 327 -23.83 3.71 -21.97
C ASN A 327 -23.28 3.05 -20.70
N PHE A 328 -21.96 2.87 -20.59
CA PHE A 328 -21.29 2.52 -19.34
C PHE A 328 -20.80 3.79 -18.64
N PRO A 329 -21.46 4.28 -17.57
CA PRO A 329 -21.03 5.50 -16.91
C PRO A 329 -19.70 5.30 -16.17
N SER A 330 -18.61 5.74 -16.79
CA SER A 330 -17.26 5.63 -16.26
C SER A 330 -16.65 6.99 -15.93
N ILE A 331 -15.50 6.94 -15.26
CA ILE A 331 -14.56 8.05 -15.09
C ILE A 331 -13.15 7.57 -15.41
N ALA A 332 -12.28 8.50 -15.83
CA ALA A 332 -10.84 8.26 -15.99
C ALA A 332 -10.00 8.99 -14.93
N VAL A 333 -9.07 8.31 -14.27
CA VAL A 333 -8.11 8.94 -13.33
C VAL A 333 -6.66 8.62 -13.72
N HIS A 334 -5.89 9.66 -14.04
CA HIS A 334 -4.50 9.53 -14.45
C HIS A 334 -3.72 10.85 -14.30
N SER A 335 -2.41 10.84 -14.60
CA SER A 335 -1.51 11.99 -14.40
C SER A 335 -1.83 13.23 -15.26
N GLY A 336 -2.36 13.04 -16.47
CA GLY A 336 -2.80 14.13 -17.36
C GLY A 336 -4.08 14.89 -16.94
N VAL A 337 -4.77 14.48 -15.87
CA VAL A 337 -5.93 15.22 -15.32
C VAL A 337 -5.44 16.20 -14.23
N SER A 338 -6.02 17.40 -14.15
CA SER A 338 -5.69 18.37 -13.10
C SER A 338 -5.93 17.77 -11.71
N GLN A 339 -5.18 18.23 -10.70
CA GLN A 339 -5.29 17.64 -9.36
C GLN A 339 -6.69 17.80 -8.75
N GLU A 340 -7.33 18.94 -8.97
CA GLU A 340 -8.69 19.21 -8.50
C GLU A 340 -9.69 18.22 -9.10
N GLU A 341 -9.63 18.01 -10.41
CA GLU A 341 -10.50 17.09 -11.12
C GLU A 341 -10.19 15.61 -10.76
N ARG A 342 -8.91 15.25 -10.52
CA ARG A 342 -8.54 13.90 -10.02
C ARG A 342 -9.18 13.60 -8.67
N ILE A 343 -9.12 14.55 -7.73
CA ILE A 343 -9.73 14.38 -6.40
C ILE A 343 -11.25 14.33 -6.50
N LYS A 344 -11.85 15.14 -7.36
CA LYS A 344 -13.30 15.09 -7.62
C LYS A 344 -13.73 13.71 -8.14
N ARG A 345 -13.06 13.19 -9.18
CA ARG A 345 -13.31 11.86 -9.75
C ARG A 345 -13.07 10.73 -8.75
N TYR A 346 -11.99 10.81 -7.97
CA TYR A 346 -11.72 9.88 -6.88
C TYR A 346 -12.89 9.81 -5.88
N LYS A 347 -13.42 10.97 -5.46
CA LYS A 347 -14.57 11.03 -4.56
C LYS A 347 -15.83 10.46 -5.19
N GLU A 348 -16.14 10.84 -6.43
CA GLU A 348 -17.31 10.31 -7.15
C GLU A 348 -17.28 8.78 -7.24
N PHE A 349 -16.10 8.19 -7.49
CA PHE A 349 -15.94 6.75 -7.48
C PHE A 349 -16.09 6.17 -6.07
N LYS A 350 -15.38 6.73 -5.07
CA LYS A 350 -15.42 6.24 -3.69
C LYS A 350 -16.80 6.31 -3.05
N GLU A 351 -17.57 7.35 -3.38
CA GLU A 351 -18.94 7.59 -2.92
C GLU A 351 -20.00 6.82 -3.73
N PHE A 352 -19.57 5.94 -4.65
CA PHE A 352 -20.44 5.07 -5.45
C PHE A 352 -21.32 5.80 -6.47
N ASN A 353 -20.99 7.06 -6.82
CA ASN A 353 -21.71 7.80 -7.88
C ASN A 353 -21.44 7.22 -9.28
N LYS A 354 -20.30 6.51 -9.44
CA LYS A 354 -19.90 5.83 -10.67
C LYS A 354 -19.39 4.43 -10.32
N ARG A 355 -19.76 3.43 -11.12
CA ARG A 355 -19.37 2.02 -10.89
C ARG A 355 -18.10 1.62 -11.61
N ILE A 356 -17.66 2.39 -12.61
CA ILE A 356 -16.52 2.04 -13.47
C ILE A 356 -15.46 3.14 -13.39
N CYS A 357 -14.22 2.75 -13.11
CA CYS A 357 -13.06 3.63 -13.11
C CYS A 357 -11.98 3.09 -14.04
N VAL A 358 -11.59 3.87 -15.05
CA VAL A 358 -10.42 3.61 -15.88
C VAL A 358 -9.24 4.37 -15.29
N ALA A 359 -8.14 3.68 -14.98
CA ALA A 359 -7.00 4.31 -14.35
C ALA A 359 -5.66 3.82 -14.90
N THR A 360 -4.64 4.67 -14.82
CA THR A 360 -3.25 4.20 -14.91
C THR A 360 -2.77 3.72 -13.53
N ASP A 361 -1.47 3.41 -13.40
CA ASP A 361 -0.86 3.00 -12.12
C ASP A 361 -0.94 4.05 -11.00
N VAL A 362 -1.48 5.24 -11.27
CA VAL A 362 -1.85 6.22 -10.24
C VAL A 362 -2.75 5.59 -9.16
N PHE A 363 -3.64 4.65 -9.53
CA PHE A 363 -4.49 3.89 -8.59
C PHE A 363 -4.03 2.45 -8.34
N GLY A 364 -2.84 2.07 -8.84
CA GLY A 364 -2.34 0.71 -8.71
C GLY A 364 -2.00 0.33 -7.26
N ARG A 365 -1.62 1.30 -6.42
CA ARG A 365 -1.08 1.06 -5.07
C ARG A 365 -1.79 1.89 -4.00
N GLY A 366 -1.89 1.35 -2.80
CA GLY A 366 -2.50 2.00 -1.61
C GLY A 366 -3.98 2.39 -1.64
N ILE A 367 -4.58 2.68 -2.81
CA ILE A 367 -5.98 3.12 -2.93
C ILE A 367 -6.97 2.09 -2.35
N ASP A 368 -7.84 2.56 -1.48
CA ASP A 368 -8.82 1.79 -0.73
C ASP A 368 -10.25 2.22 -1.09
N ILE A 369 -10.95 1.34 -1.80
CA ILE A 369 -12.36 1.47 -2.12
C ILE A 369 -12.98 0.08 -1.94
N GLU A 370 -13.67 -0.10 -0.82
CA GLU A 370 -14.22 -1.38 -0.35
C GLU A 370 -15.14 -2.07 -1.37
N ARG A 371 -15.89 -1.29 -2.16
CA ARG A 371 -16.85 -1.81 -3.14
C ARG A 371 -16.20 -2.30 -4.44
N ILE A 372 -14.89 -2.18 -4.61
CA ILE A 372 -14.20 -2.77 -5.75
C ILE A 372 -14.11 -4.27 -5.52
N ASN A 373 -14.85 -5.03 -6.31
CA ASN A 373 -14.76 -6.50 -6.34
C ASN A 373 -14.34 -7.04 -7.72
N LEU A 374 -14.16 -6.16 -8.71
CA LEU A 374 -13.63 -6.53 -10.03
C LEU A 374 -12.42 -5.63 -10.40
N ALA A 375 -11.31 -6.25 -10.76
CA ALA A 375 -10.13 -5.56 -11.28
C ALA A 375 -9.76 -6.11 -12.66
N ILE A 376 -9.75 -5.26 -13.69
CA ILE A 376 -9.42 -5.66 -15.05
C ILE A 376 -8.08 -5.04 -15.47
N ASN A 377 -7.10 -5.86 -15.80
CA ASN A 377 -5.90 -5.38 -16.49
C ASN A 377 -6.19 -5.36 -17.99
N TYR A 378 -6.68 -4.22 -18.49
CA TYR A 378 -6.86 -4.00 -19.93
C TYR A 378 -5.51 -3.99 -20.65
N ASP A 379 -4.50 -3.42 -19.99
CA ASP A 379 -3.09 -3.59 -20.32
C ASP A 379 -2.39 -4.26 -19.13
N LEU A 380 -1.70 -5.38 -19.38
CA LEU A 380 -0.88 -6.04 -18.36
C LEU A 380 0.22 -5.07 -17.85
N PRO A 381 0.55 -5.07 -16.54
CA PRO A 381 1.64 -4.26 -16.01
C PRO A 381 3.01 -4.74 -16.53
N ALA A 382 4.05 -3.95 -16.26
CA ALA A 382 5.42 -4.26 -16.68
C ALA A 382 6.11 -5.34 -15.84
N ASP A 383 5.61 -5.60 -14.62
CA ASP A 383 6.24 -6.49 -13.64
C ASP A 383 5.21 -7.14 -12.70
N ALA A 384 5.59 -8.25 -12.07
CA ALA A 384 4.74 -9.05 -11.20
C ALA A 384 4.34 -8.34 -9.89
N ASP A 385 5.18 -7.45 -9.36
CA ASP A 385 4.84 -6.69 -8.16
C ASP A 385 3.72 -5.69 -8.47
N SER A 386 3.84 -4.94 -9.55
CA SER A 386 2.82 -4.02 -10.05
C SER A 386 1.50 -4.75 -10.31
N TYR A 387 1.54 -5.98 -10.83
CA TYR A 387 0.36 -6.85 -10.96
C TYR A 387 -0.33 -7.12 -9.62
N LEU A 388 0.42 -7.58 -8.61
CA LEU A 388 -0.12 -7.86 -7.27
C LEU A 388 -0.87 -6.66 -6.68
N HIS A 389 -0.29 -5.48 -6.85
CA HIS A 389 -0.85 -4.25 -6.33
C HIS A 389 -2.15 -3.85 -7.03
N ARG A 390 -2.18 -3.96 -8.36
CA ARG A 390 -3.37 -3.72 -9.19
C ARG A 390 -4.51 -4.67 -8.84
N VAL A 391 -4.27 -5.97 -8.84
CA VAL A 391 -5.33 -6.96 -8.58
C VAL A 391 -5.77 -6.92 -7.11
N GLY A 392 -4.86 -6.57 -6.19
CA GLY A 392 -5.16 -6.29 -4.78
C GLY A 392 -5.95 -4.99 -4.53
N ARG A 393 -6.50 -4.35 -5.57
CA ARG A 393 -7.60 -3.37 -5.42
C ARG A 393 -8.95 -4.04 -5.23
N ALA A 394 -9.14 -5.25 -5.74
CA ALA A 394 -10.33 -6.07 -5.50
C ALA A 394 -10.09 -7.03 -4.32
N GLY A 395 -11.17 -7.46 -3.66
CA GLY A 395 -11.10 -8.46 -2.58
C GLY A 395 -10.36 -7.97 -1.33
N ARG A 396 -10.52 -6.69 -0.96
CA ARG A 396 -9.85 -6.12 0.21
C ARG A 396 -10.38 -6.71 1.52
N PHE A 397 -9.55 -6.73 2.56
CA PHE A 397 -9.87 -7.35 3.85
C PHE A 397 -10.33 -8.82 3.77
N GLY A 398 -9.85 -9.57 2.77
CA GLY A 398 -10.20 -10.98 2.59
C GLY A 398 -11.61 -11.20 2.04
N THR A 399 -12.26 -10.14 1.55
CA THR A 399 -13.52 -10.27 0.80
C THR A 399 -13.28 -10.96 -0.54
N LYS A 400 -14.35 -11.49 -1.12
CA LYS A 400 -14.28 -12.09 -2.45
C LYS A 400 -14.05 -11.03 -3.53
N GLY A 401 -13.32 -11.41 -4.57
CA GLY A 401 -13.13 -10.57 -5.74
C GLY A 401 -12.74 -11.37 -6.97
N LEU A 402 -12.77 -10.70 -8.12
CA LEU A 402 -12.38 -11.23 -9.41
C LEU A 402 -11.36 -10.31 -10.06
N SER A 403 -10.33 -10.88 -10.68
CA SER A 403 -9.42 -10.17 -11.55
C SER A 403 -9.28 -10.85 -12.90
N ILE A 404 -9.31 -10.07 -13.97
CA ILE A 404 -9.17 -10.56 -15.34
C ILE A 404 -8.09 -9.75 -16.04
N SER A 405 -7.13 -10.41 -16.67
CA SER A 405 -6.03 -9.76 -17.36
C SER A 405 -5.98 -10.10 -18.84
N PHE A 406 -5.85 -9.08 -19.70
CA PHE A 406 -5.70 -9.27 -21.13
C PHE A 406 -4.24 -9.48 -21.50
N VAL A 407 -3.97 -10.58 -22.22
CA VAL A 407 -2.66 -10.97 -22.73
C VAL A 407 -2.72 -10.86 -24.25
N SER A 408 -1.97 -9.90 -24.79
CA SER A 408 -2.14 -9.44 -26.18
C SER A 408 -0.88 -9.47 -27.04
N ASN A 409 0.27 -9.76 -26.43
CA ASN A 409 1.56 -9.81 -27.11
C ASN A 409 2.53 -10.72 -26.33
N GLU A 410 3.70 -10.98 -26.91
CA GLU A 410 4.72 -11.86 -26.30
C GLU A 410 5.29 -11.32 -24.99
N ASP A 411 5.36 -10.00 -24.81
CA ASP A 411 5.85 -9.42 -23.56
C ASP A 411 4.83 -9.61 -22.43
N ASP A 412 3.53 -9.51 -22.73
CA ASP A 412 2.47 -9.86 -21.79
C ASP A 412 2.59 -11.34 -21.36
N GLU A 413 2.94 -12.26 -22.27
CA GLU A 413 3.16 -13.67 -21.94
C GLU A 413 4.38 -13.89 -21.05
N LYS A 414 5.45 -13.11 -21.22
CA LYS A 414 6.64 -13.17 -20.35
C LYS A 414 6.28 -12.71 -18.93
N VAL A 415 5.59 -11.57 -18.81
CA VAL A 415 5.16 -11.05 -17.51
C VAL A 415 4.17 -12.00 -16.84
N LEU A 416 3.25 -12.62 -17.60
CA LEU A 416 2.36 -13.65 -17.06
C LEU A 416 3.14 -14.82 -16.45
N LYS A 417 4.17 -15.32 -17.13
CA LYS A 417 5.02 -16.40 -16.60
C LYS A 417 5.79 -15.96 -15.35
N GLU A 418 6.23 -14.71 -15.29
CA GLU A 418 6.86 -14.14 -14.10
C GLU A 418 5.89 -14.06 -12.92
N ILE A 419 4.64 -13.65 -13.16
CA ILE A 419 3.55 -13.66 -12.17
C ILE A 419 3.33 -15.08 -11.65
N GLU A 420 3.13 -16.06 -12.54
CA GLU A 420 2.90 -17.46 -12.15
C GLU A 420 4.05 -18.04 -11.34
N LYS A 421 5.30 -17.74 -11.75
CA LYS A 421 6.50 -18.15 -11.02
C LYS A 421 6.58 -17.48 -9.64
N ARG A 422 6.24 -16.19 -9.55
CA ARG A 422 6.29 -15.41 -8.30
C ARG A 422 5.30 -15.95 -7.27
N PHE A 423 4.11 -16.35 -7.72
CA PHE A 423 3.03 -16.80 -6.83
C PHE A 423 2.95 -18.32 -6.68
N GLU A 424 3.77 -19.08 -7.43
CA GLU A 424 3.72 -20.55 -7.54
C GLU A 424 2.32 -21.10 -7.89
N VAL A 425 1.50 -20.28 -8.55
CA VAL A 425 0.14 -20.61 -8.95
C VAL A 425 -0.03 -20.24 -10.42
N ALA A 426 -0.41 -21.21 -11.24
CA ALA A 426 -0.78 -20.98 -12.62
C ALA A 426 -2.08 -20.16 -12.68
N LEU A 427 -2.11 -19.12 -13.50
CA LEU A 427 -3.32 -18.34 -13.70
C LEU A 427 -4.17 -19.07 -14.74
N PRO A 428 -5.39 -19.53 -14.39
CA PRO A 428 -6.25 -20.17 -15.37
C PRO A 428 -6.69 -19.20 -16.47
N GLU A 429 -6.85 -19.71 -17.68
CA GLU A 429 -7.53 -18.98 -18.74
C GLU A 429 -9.01 -18.78 -18.37
N TYR A 430 -9.57 -17.63 -18.71
CA TYR A 430 -10.96 -17.33 -18.43
C TYR A 430 -11.87 -18.30 -19.20
N PRO A 431 -12.78 -19.02 -18.51
CA PRO A 431 -13.60 -20.05 -19.15
C PRO A 431 -14.56 -19.43 -20.17
N GLU A 432 -14.73 -20.08 -21.33
CA GLU A 432 -15.67 -19.64 -22.37
C GLU A 432 -17.12 -19.57 -21.86
N ALA A 433 -17.49 -20.44 -20.92
CA ALA A 433 -18.80 -20.47 -20.28
C ALA A 433 -19.03 -19.33 -19.26
N GLY A 434 -18.00 -18.52 -18.98
CA GLY A 434 -18.03 -17.53 -17.91
C GLY A 434 -17.79 -18.14 -16.52
N VAL A 435 -17.81 -17.27 -15.51
CA VAL A 435 -17.58 -17.63 -14.11
C VAL A 435 -18.85 -17.37 -13.30
N ASP A 436 -19.24 -18.31 -12.46
CA ASP A 436 -20.40 -18.19 -11.59
C ASP A 436 -20.21 -17.04 -10.57
N SER A 437 -21.16 -16.11 -10.54
CA SER A 437 -21.10 -14.91 -9.69
C SER A 437 -21.02 -15.26 -8.20
N THR A 438 -21.60 -16.36 -7.75
CA THR A 438 -21.55 -16.79 -6.34
C THR A 438 -20.14 -17.07 -5.83
N THR A 439 -19.20 -17.30 -6.75
CA THR A 439 -17.82 -17.66 -6.41
C THR A 439 -16.96 -16.44 -6.09
N TYR A 440 -17.31 -15.26 -6.62
CA TYR A 440 -16.57 -14.00 -6.41
C TYR A 440 -17.42 -12.85 -5.87
N MET A 441 -18.74 -13.01 -5.79
CA MET A 441 -19.65 -12.13 -5.06
C MET A 441 -19.79 -12.64 -3.61
N ALA A 442 -19.77 -11.69 -2.66
CA ALA A 442 -19.99 -11.93 -1.24
C ALA A 442 -21.44 -11.61 -0.86
#